data_AF-A0A7X2I7A0-F1
#
_entry.id   AF-A0A7X2I7A0-F1
#
_cell.length_a   1.000
_cell.length_b   1.000
_cell.length_c   1.000
_cell.angle_alpha   90.00
_cell.angle_beta   90.00
_cell.angle_gamma   90.00
#
_symmetry.space_group_name_H-M   'P 1'
#
loop_
_entity.id
_entity.type
_entity.pdbx_description
1 polymer ?
#
loop_
_entity_poly.entity_id
_entity_poly.type
_entity_poly.pdbx_seq_one_letter_code
_entity_poly.pdbx_strand_id
1 'polypeptide(L)'
;MALDYLDFDYSEDEDGNGTWDAMASVADGRWTALLEEVRQVLHWASHDFRGRRAPLEDGGDWDYDLSAQDDDHGRALRIRWDRAGDAVQAEAPQPGGYGTVTLTLTGNTAFGDALRQAFDLE
;
A
#
# COMPACT_ATOMS: atom_id res chain seq x y z
N MET A 1 1.65 -13.00 6.14
CA MET A 1 2.38 -13.26 4.87
C MET A 1 3.52 -12.27 4.84
N ALA A 2 4.77 -12.74 4.74
CA ALA A 2 5.91 -11.82 4.65
C ALA A 2 5.94 -11.16 3.27
N LEU A 3 6.16 -9.85 3.27
CA LEU A 3 6.35 -9.04 2.06
C LEU A 3 7.85 -9.02 1.73
N ASP A 4 8.19 -9.22 0.46
CA ASP A 4 9.57 -9.30 -0.04
C ASP A 4 10.07 -7.94 -0.57
N TYR A 5 9.17 -7.08 -1.07
CA TYR A 5 9.53 -5.79 -1.65
C TYR A 5 9.07 -4.59 -0.82
N LEU A 6 7.83 -4.59 -0.31
CA LEU A 6 7.28 -3.46 0.45
C LEU A 6 7.94 -3.35 1.82
N ASP A 7 8.67 -2.25 2.03
CA ASP A 7 9.23 -1.86 3.33
C ASP A 7 8.29 -0.89 4.02
N PHE A 8 7.80 -1.24 5.21
CA PHE A 8 6.82 -0.44 5.96
C PHE A 8 7.50 0.36 7.07
N ASP A 9 7.33 1.68 7.03
CA ASP A 9 7.68 2.59 8.12
C ASP A 9 6.42 2.97 8.90
N TYR A 10 6.46 2.82 10.23
CA TYR A 10 5.35 3.18 11.11
C TYR A 10 5.59 4.52 11.78
N SER A 11 4.60 5.40 11.68
CA SER A 11 4.53 6.65 12.44
C SER A 11 3.17 6.80 13.11
N GLU A 12 3.14 7.38 14.31
CA GLU A 12 1.92 7.66 15.07
C GLU A 12 1.77 9.17 15.27
N ASP A 13 0.56 9.69 15.09
CA ASP A 13 0.23 11.10 15.33
C ASP A 13 -0.25 11.34 16.78
N GLU A 14 -0.38 12.61 17.19
CA GLU A 14 -0.73 13.01 18.57
C GLU A 14 -2.11 12.50 19.02
N ASP A 15 -3.01 12.23 18.07
CA ASP A 15 -4.33 11.65 18.29
C ASP A 15 -4.33 10.11 18.45
N GLY A 16 -3.16 9.46 18.36
CA GLY A 16 -3.03 8.00 18.43
C GLY A 16 -3.40 7.26 17.13
N ASN A 17 -3.50 8.01 16.03
CA ASN A 17 -3.72 7.49 14.69
C ASN A 17 -2.37 7.04 14.10
N GLY A 18 -2.33 5.83 13.57
CA GLY A 18 -1.15 5.27 12.91
C GLY A 18 -1.15 5.56 11.42
N THR A 19 0.04 5.82 10.90
CA THR A 19 0.35 5.87 9.47
C THR A 19 1.43 4.84 9.20
N TRP A 20 1.20 4.00 8.20
CA TRP A 20 2.16 3.03 7.70
C TRP A 20 2.50 3.40 6.27
N ASP A 21 3.68 3.95 6.06
CA ASP A 21 4.18 4.25 4.72
C ASP A 21 4.97 3.07 4.20
N ALA A 22 4.58 2.54 3.05
CA ALA A 22 5.27 1.44 2.41
C ALA A 22 5.85 1.86 1.07
N MET A 23 7.16 1.72 0.90
CA MET A 23 7.85 2.08 -0.33
C MET A 23 8.61 0.89 -0.90
N ALA A 24 8.50 0.70 -2.21
CA ALA A 24 9.27 -0.31 -2.91
C ALA A 24 9.65 0.15 -4.31
N SER A 25 10.92 -0.02 -4.66
CA SER A 25 11.47 0.30 -5.97
C SER A 25 11.99 -0.98 -6.62
N VAL A 26 11.40 -1.36 -7.77
CA VAL A 26 11.74 -2.60 -8.47
C VAL A 26 11.94 -2.37 -9.96
N ALA A 27 12.77 -3.21 -10.59
CA ALA A 27 12.94 -3.21 -12.04
C ALA A 27 11.65 -3.69 -12.74
N ASP A 28 11.47 -3.33 -14.02
CA ASP A 28 10.29 -3.69 -14.82
C ASP A 28 9.94 -5.19 -14.77
N GLY A 29 10.95 -6.07 -14.74
CA GLY A 29 10.76 -7.52 -14.65
C GLY A 29 10.18 -8.03 -13.32
N ARG A 30 10.22 -7.23 -12.25
CA ARG A 30 9.63 -7.53 -10.93
C ARG A 30 8.40 -6.67 -10.61
N TRP A 31 8.04 -5.76 -11.51
CA TRP A 31 6.91 -4.85 -11.33
C TRP A 31 5.62 -5.57 -10.98
N THR A 32 5.27 -6.64 -11.72
CA THR A 32 4.07 -7.42 -11.46
C THR A 32 4.07 -8.07 -10.07
N ALA A 33 5.21 -8.58 -9.61
CA ALA A 33 5.32 -9.18 -8.28
C ALA A 33 5.06 -8.15 -7.17
N LEU A 34 5.62 -6.94 -7.30
CA LEU A 34 5.34 -5.84 -6.38
C LEU A 34 3.86 -5.45 -6.37
N LEU A 35 3.21 -5.37 -7.54
CA LEU A 35 1.77 -5.07 -7.61
C LEU A 35 0.92 -6.15 -6.92
N GLU A 36 1.34 -7.41 -6.98
CA GLU A 36 0.67 -8.51 -6.27
C GLU A 36 0.78 -8.37 -4.75
N GLU A 37 1.88 -7.84 -4.23
CA GLU A 37 2.03 -7.53 -2.80
C GLU A 37 1.09 -6.40 -2.36
N VAL A 38 1.09 -5.30 -3.09
CA VAL A 38 0.17 -4.17 -2.84
C VAL A 38 -1.29 -4.64 -2.88
N ARG A 39 -1.62 -5.50 -3.86
CA ARG A 39 -2.94 -6.12 -3.97
C ARG A 39 -3.31 -6.92 -2.74
N GLN A 40 -2.39 -7.74 -2.21
CA GLN A 40 -2.63 -8.56 -1.02
C GLN A 40 -2.91 -7.69 0.21
N VAL A 41 -2.13 -6.62 0.40
CA VAL A 41 -2.32 -5.66 1.50
C VAL A 41 -3.69 -4.99 1.41
N LEU A 42 -4.04 -4.42 0.24
CA LEU A 42 -5.33 -3.76 0.05
C LEU A 42 -6.52 -4.72 0.10
N HIS A 43 -6.37 -5.94 -0.42
CA HIS A 43 -7.39 -6.98 -0.33
C HIS A 43 -7.67 -7.32 1.13
N TRP A 44 -6.62 -7.61 1.91
CA TRP A 44 -6.75 -7.92 3.34
C TRP A 44 -7.41 -6.77 4.10
N ALA A 45 -6.92 -5.53 3.91
CA ALA A 45 -7.48 -4.35 4.57
C ALA A 45 -8.95 -4.12 4.23
N SER A 46 -9.39 -4.52 3.03
CA SER A 46 -10.78 -4.30 2.60
C SER A 46 -11.73 -5.47 2.86
N HIS A 47 -11.21 -6.68 3.01
CA HIS A 47 -12.00 -7.89 3.15
C HIS A 47 -11.96 -8.48 4.56
N ASP A 48 -10.76 -8.53 5.15
CA ASP A 48 -10.50 -9.13 6.46
C ASP A 48 -10.78 -8.13 7.57
N PHE A 49 -10.26 -6.91 7.42
CA PHE A 49 -10.54 -5.83 8.36
C PHE A 49 -11.99 -5.33 8.19
N ARG A 50 -12.82 -5.57 9.21
CA ARG A 50 -14.25 -5.19 9.24
C ARG A 50 -14.51 -3.68 9.40
N GLY A 51 -13.48 -2.86 9.36
CA GLY A 51 -13.59 -1.41 9.52
C GLY A 51 -14.11 -0.68 8.29
N ARG A 52 -14.66 0.51 8.51
CA ARG A 52 -15.15 1.41 7.48
C ARG A 52 -13.96 2.12 6.82
N ARG A 53 -13.81 1.94 5.51
CA ARG A 53 -12.84 2.71 4.73
C ARG A 53 -13.35 4.14 4.52
N ALA A 54 -12.74 5.10 5.21
CA ALA A 54 -12.96 6.53 5.05
C ALA A 54 -11.81 7.30 5.71
N PRO A 55 -11.61 8.58 5.39
CA PRO A 55 -10.69 9.43 6.14
C PRO A 55 -10.98 9.34 7.64
N LEU A 56 -9.95 9.26 8.46
CA LEU A 56 -10.09 9.18 9.92
C LEU A 56 -10.90 10.37 10.47
N GLU A 57 -10.75 11.55 9.86
CA GLU A 57 -11.51 12.77 10.17
C GLU A 57 -13.03 12.64 9.92
N ASP A 58 -13.46 11.75 9.00
CA ASP A 58 -14.88 11.45 8.71
C ASP A 58 -15.41 10.28 9.56
N GLY A 59 -14.63 9.80 10.53
CA GLY A 59 -14.95 8.63 11.33
C GLY A 59 -14.74 7.31 10.60
N GLY A 60 -13.81 7.27 9.63
CA GLY A 60 -13.31 6.02 9.10
C GLY A 60 -12.39 5.29 10.08
N ASP A 61 -12.30 3.98 9.94
CA ASP A 61 -11.38 3.15 10.72
C ASP A 61 -10.00 3.07 10.07
N TRP A 62 -9.97 3.21 8.73
CA TRP A 62 -8.76 3.17 7.92
C TRP A 62 -8.97 3.83 6.56
N ASP A 63 -7.88 4.29 5.94
CA ASP A 63 -7.82 4.78 4.57
C ASP A 63 -6.47 4.40 3.92
N TYR A 64 -6.37 4.56 2.60
CA TYR A 64 -5.12 4.32 1.88
C TYR A 64 -4.91 5.33 0.76
N ASP A 65 -3.65 5.70 0.56
CA ASP A 65 -3.17 6.37 -0.64
C ASP A 65 -2.23 5.44 -1.41
N LEU A 66 -2.33 5.45 -2.74
CA LEU A 66 -1.49 4.63 -3.59
C LEU A 66 -0.98 5.48 -4.74
N SER A 67 0.34 5.61 -4.83
CA SER A 67 1.02 6.31 -5.91
C SER A 67 2.12 5.45 -6.50
N ALA A 68 2.41 5.70 -7.78
CA ALA A 68 3.47 5.02 -8.49
C ALA A 68 4.20 6.03 -9.36
N GLN A 69 5.50 5.83 -9.55
CA GLN A 69 6.35 6.73 -10.31
C GLN A 69 7.55 5.98 -10.89
N ASP A 70 7.96 6.40 -12.08
CA ASP A 70 9.13 5.88 -12.77
C ASP A 70 10.39 6.57 -12.24
N ASP A 71 11.41 5.81 -11.86
CA ASP A 71 12.62 6.30 -11.19
C ASP A 71 13.55 7.07 -12.14
N ASP A 72 13.55 6.70 -13.43
CA ASP A 72 14.43 7.29 -14.44
C ASP A 72 14.08 8.78 -14.69
N HIS A 73 12.78 9.10 -14.74
CA HIS A 73 12.29 10.44 -15.07
C HIS A 73 11.41 11.09 -13.98
N GLY A 74 11.16 10.42 -12.85
CA GLY A 74 10.23 10.88 -11.82
C GLY A 74 8.78 11.02 -12.32
N ARG A 75 8.43 10.33 -13.40
CA ARG A 75 7.10 10.43 -14.03
C ARG A 75 6.10 9.65 -13.19
N ALA A 76 5.05 10.31 -12.71
CA ALA A 76 3.92 9.63 -12.08
C ALA A 76 3.27 8.62 -13.05
N LEU A 77 3.22 7.36 -12.62
CA LEU A 77 2.57 6.25 -13.28
C LEU A 77 1.15 6.13 -12.73
N ARG A 78 0.15 5.93 -13.60
CA ARG A 78 -1.21 5.67 -13.12
C ARG A 78 -1.23 4.33 -12.42
N ILE A 79 -1.59 4.33 -11.16
CA ILE A 79 -1.84 3.13 -10.37
C ILE A 79 -3.21 3.24 -9.71
N ARG A 80 -3.94 2.13 -9.70
CA ARG A 80 -5.25 2.03 -9.05
C ARG A 80 -5.51 0.59 -8.65
N TRP A 81 -6.00 0.41 -7.45
CA TRP A 81 -6.58 -0.87 -7.05
C TRP A 81 -8.06 -0.96 -7.43
N ASP A 82 -8.42 -2.04 -8.12
CA ASP A 82 -9.80 -2.38 -8.44
C ASP A 82 -10.34 -3.38 -7.42
N ARG A 83 -11.19 -2.89 -6.51
CA ARG A 83 -11.81 -3.72 -5.48
C ARG A 83 -12.74 -4.81 -6.05
N ALA A 84 -13.34 -4.57 -7.21
CA ALA A 84 -14.30 -5.51 -7.80
C ALA A 84 -13.61 -6.74 -8.41
N GLY A 85 -12.49 -6.53 -9.10
CA GLY A 85 -11.65 -7.56 -9.70
C GLY A 85 -10.48 -8.00 -8.83
N ASP A 86 -10.33 -7.42 -7.64
CA ASP A 86 -9.26 -7.69 -6.69
C ASP A 86 -7.86 -7.63 -7.34
N ALA A 87 -7.62 -6.59 -8.12
CA ALA A 87 -6.41 -6.45 -8.94
C ALA A 87 -5.88 -5.02 -8.88
N VAL A 88 -4.55 -4.88 -8.82
CA VAL A 88 -3.90 -3.57 -8.95
C VAL A 88 -3.56 -3.34 -10.41
N GLN A 89 -4.14 -2.30 -10.99
CA GLN A 89 -3.86 -1.83 -12.33
C GLN A 89 -2.86 -0.70 -12.25
N ALA A 90 -1.62 -0.93 -12.71
CA ALA A 90 -0.61 0.11 -12.81
C ALA A 90 -0.04 0.19 -14.22
N GLU A 91 0.31 1.40 -14.66
CA GLU A 91 1.20 1.58 -15.82
C GLU A 91 2.56 0.94 -15.50
N ALA A 92 3.09 0.18 -16.45
CA ALA A 92 4.44 -0.36 -16.32
C ALA A 92 5.47 0.77 -16.41
N PRO A 93 6.57 0.70 -15.62
CA PRO A 93 7.70 1.61 -15.79
C PRO A 93 8.36 1.41 -17.16
N GLN A 94 9.27 2.31 -17.50
CA GLN A 94 10.01 2.22 -18.76
C GLN A 94 10.77 0.88 -18.84
N PRO A 95 10.83 0.24 -20.02
CA PRO A 95 11.54 -1.03 -20.17
C PRO A 95 13.03 -0.87 -19.86
N GLY A 96 13.55 -1.68 -18.93
CA GLY A 96 14.92 -1.54 -18.41
C GLY A 96 15.08 -0.48 -17.32
N GLY A 97 13.99 0.19 -16.91
CA GLY A 97 13.95 1.14 -15.81
C GLY A 97 13.44 0.52 -14.50
N TYR A 98 13.32 1.37 -13.49
CA TYR A 98 12.77 1.04 -12.18
C TYR A 98 11.46 1.79 -11.96
N GLY A 99 10.49 1.12 -11.38
CA GLY A 99 9.26 1.72 -10.88
C GLY A 99 9.26 1.71 -9.37
N THR A 100 8.87 2.83 -8.79
CA THR A 100 8.65 2.99 -7.35
C THR A 100 7.16 3.05 -7.08
N VAL A 101 6.69 2.21 -6.16
CA VAL A 101 5.34 2.28 -5.61
C VAL A 101 5.42 2.77 -4.18
N THR A 102 4.53 3.69 -3.83
CA THR A 102 4.33 4.17 -2.47
C THR A 102 2.88 3.88 -2.08
N LEU A 103 2.70 3.08 -1.04
CA LEU A 103 1.41 2.75 -0.44
C LEU A 103 1.41 3.32 0.98
N THR A 104 0.57 4.31 1.23
CA THR A 104 0.42 4.87 2.57
C THR A 104 -0.91 4.40 3.15
N LEU A 105 -0.88 3.68 4.26
CA LEU A 105 -2.08 3.28 4.99
C LEU A 105 -2.23 4.18 6.21
N THR A 106 -3.43 4.67 6.47
CA THR A 106 -3.75 5.39 7.70
C THR A 106 -4.87 4.67 8.41
N GLY A 107 -4.80 4.59 9.73
CA GLY A 107 -5.73 3.78 10.50
C GLY A 107 -5.67 4.06 11.98
N ASN A 108 -6.73 3.68 12.68
CA ASN A 108 -6.70 3.66 14.14
C ASN A 108 -5.76 2.54 14.66
N THR A 109 -5.55 2.51 15.97
CA THR A 109 -4.69 1.50 16.62
C THR A 109 -5.13 0.07 16.34
N ALA A 110 -6.43 -0.20 16.19
CA ALA A 110 -6.96 -1.54 15.90
C ALA A 110 -6.62 -2.01 14.48
N PHE A 111 -6.66 -1.11 13.50
CA PHE A 111 -6.18 -1.39 12.14
C PHE A 111 -4.69 -1.74 12.15
N GLY A 112 -3.90 -0.95 12.87
CA GLY A 112 -2.46 -1.15 12.98
C GLY A 112 -2.06 -2.47 13.59
N ASP A 113 -2.69 -2.84 14.71
CA ASP A 113 -2.45 -4.12 15.39
C ASP A 113 -2.79 -5.31 14.47
N ALA A 114 -3.91 -5.22 13.76
CA ALA A 114 -4.32 -6.23 12.80
C ALA A 114 -3.37 -6.31 11.59
N LEU A 115 -2.89 -5.17 11.08
CA LEU A 115 -1.97 -5.11 9.93
C LEU A 115 -0.64 -5.79 10.28
N ARG A 116 -0.07 -5.45 11.44
CA ARG A 116 1.17 -6.07 11.94
C ARG A 116 1.02 -7.58 12.09
N GLN A 117 -0.10 -8.05 12.65
CA GLN A 117 -0.37 -9.49 12.78
C GLN A 117 -0.54 -10.20 11.44
N ALA A 118 -1.15 -9.54 10.45
CA ALA A 118 -1.40 -10.14 9.14
C ALA A 118 -0.13 -10.25 8.28
N PHE A 119 0.74 -9.23 8.34
CA PHE A 119 1.94 -9.12 7.51
C PHE A 119 3.26 -9.39 8.24
N ASP A 120 3.21 -9.69 9.54
CA ASP A 120 4.38 -9.93 10.39
C ASP A 120 5.35 -8.73 10.38
N LEU A 121 4.78 -7.52 10.46
CA LEU A 121 5.55 -6.28 10.55
C LEU A 121 6.07 -6.11 11.98
N GLU A 122 7.36 -5.78 12.13
CA GLU A 122 8.04 -5.59 13.43
C GLU A 122 7.57 -4.35 14.21
#